data_AF-A0AAW5K687-F1
#
_entry.id   AF-A0AAW5K687-F1
#
_cell.length_a   1.000
_cell.length_b   1.000
_cell.length_c   1.000
_cell.angle_alpha   90.00
_cell.angle_beta   90.00
_cell.angle_gamma   90.00
#
_symmetry.space_group_name_H-M   'P 1'
#
loop_
_entity.id
_entity.type
_entity.pdbx_description
1 polymer ?
#
loop_
_entity_poly.entity_id
_entity_poly.type
_entity_poly.pdbx_seq_one_letter_code
_entity_poly.pdbx_strand_id
1 'polypeptide(L)'
;MQYKKMIAAALLCAALAAVSLRAEAAEKKLFEIKIPMEKGAAVTVTTADGSTREVGTVKALPTKTRWPSYTASAWSAPGTVCASAVNAIHMLVSVEKDKGRTMSVIPQETIAPAAGPGASVVISAKAGESLFGAWAPPVGSAVFVRRPDMSEAPLSPANLPKAKDTLVIVANEDDAMPYMVNIENRPGGRVIAWKRGGYELLGRVIRPLGGTGRFEGTLFQRTGAIRANHSGVIDVSTTPRGVTGGFQIIPWDHALKSKEMQNVWNMTQWLVVGPADGRSMMGGTPPLFKKGLVSGPAAGEELWDLWSTYGRKSLVLARYDNGKWERLRESAGRQDHSLKGITELRIYYPFTEEMQKDR
;
A
#
# COMPACT_ATOMS: atom_id res chain seq x y z
N MET A 1 34.84 -45.92 15.13
CA MET A 1 33.64 -45.16 15.59
C MET A 1 33.67 -43.66 15.21
N GLN A 2 34.85 -43.07 14.98
CA GLN A 2 35.02 -41.66 14.60
C GLN A 2 34.64 -41.35 13.14
N TYR A 3 34.92 -42.25 12.19
CA TYR A 3 34.65 -42.04 10.76
C TYR A 3 33.16 -41.93 10.41
N LYS A 4 32.27 -42.69 11.08
CA LYS A 4 30.81 -42.61 10.86
C LYS A 4 30.21 -41.30 11.37
N LYS A 5 30.82 -40.64 12.37
CA LYS A 5 30.37 -39.34 12.90
C LYS A 5 30.76 -38.18 11.97
N MET A 6 31.90 -38.26 11.29
CA MET A 6 32.34 -37.24 10.33
C MET A 6 31.50 -37.22 9.05
N ILE A 7 31.10 -38.39 8.53
CA ILE A 7 30.25 -38.47 7.33
C ILE A 7 28.82 -37.99 7.63
N ALA A 8 28.28 -38.30 8.82
CA ALA A 8 26.98 -37.80 9.25
C ALA A 8 26.96 -36.28 9.45
N ALA A 9 28.05 -35.68 9.97
CA ALA A 9 28.17 -34.24 10.12
C ALA A 9 28.30 -33.52 8.76
N ALA A 10 29.04 -34.09 7.80
CA ALA A 10 29.17 -33.53 6.46
C ALA A 10 27.85 -33.56 5.65
N LEU A 11 27.06 -34.64 5.78
CA LEU A 11 25.74 -34.75 5.16
C LEU A 11 24.69 -33.84 5.83
N LEU A 12 24.79 -33.60 7.15
CA LEU A 12 23.93 -32.65 7.85
C LEU A 12 24.27 -31.20 7.46
N CYS A 13 25.54 -30.85 7.27
CA CYS A 13 25.94 -29.54 6.77
C CYS A 13 25.55 -29.32 5.29
N ALA A 14 25.61 -30.36 4.44
CA ALA A 14 25.14 -30.27 3.05
C ALA A 14 23.60 -30.19 2.95
N ALA A 15 22.87 -30.88 3.83
CA ALA A 15 21.41 -30.76 3.92
C ALA A 15 20.96 -29.42 4.55
N LEU A 16 21.74 -28.84 5.45
CA LEU A 16 21.50 -27.51 6.00
C LEU A 16 21.91 -26.38 5.04
N ALA A 17 22.87 -26.62 4.14
CA ALA A 17 23.21 -25.68 3.06
C ALA A 17 22.22 -25.73 1.88
N ALA A 18 21.44 -26.81 1.75
CA ALA A 18 20.38 -26.96 0.74
C ALA A 18 19.03 -26.36 1.17
N VAL A 19 18.90 -25.88 2.41
CA VAL A 19 17.71 -25.19 2.91
C VAL A 19 18.03 -23.69 2.98
N SER A 20 17.39 -22.94 2.08
CA SER A 20 17.36 -21.46 2.03
C SER A 20 18.43 -20.75 1.20
N LEU A 21 18.73 -21.27 0.01
CA LEU A 21 18.72 -20.40 -1.17
C LEU A 21 17.29 -20.39 -1.73
N ARG A 22 16.33 -19.82 -0.98
CA ARG A 22 15.21 -19.19 -1.65
C ARG A 22 15.86 -18.05 -2.41
N ALA A 23 15.94 -18.17 -3.73
CA ALA A 23 16.20 -17.01 -4.57
C ALA A 23 15.26 -15.91 -4.06
N GLU A 24 15.85 -14.89 -3.45
CA GLU A 24 15.12 -13.69 -3.08
C GLU A 24 14.53 -13.20 -4.40
N ALA A 25 13.20 -13.28 -4.52
CA ALA A 25 12.54 -12.95 -5.76
C ALA A 25 13.00 -11.54 -6.15
N ALA A 26 13.61 -11.41 -7.33
CA ALA A 26 14.23 -10.16 -7.73
C ALA A 26 13.14 -9.10 -7.81
N GLU A 27 13.22 -8.06 -6.97
CA GLU A 27 12.33 -6.92 -7.08
C GLU A 27 12.59 -6.22 -8.42
N LYS A 28 11.60 -6.27 -9.31
CA LYS A 28 11.69 -5.65 -10.63
C LYS A 28 11.34 -4.16 -10.48
N LYS A 29 12.29 -3.28 -10.79
CA LYS A 29 12.03 -1.84 -10.85
C LYS A 29 10.95 -1.56 -11.89
N LEU A 30 9.84 -0.95 -11.47
CA LEU A 30 8.79 -0.49 -12.38
C LEU A 30 9.12 0.91 -12.90
N PHE A 31 9.32 1.83 -11.95
CA PHE A 31 9.59 3.23 -12.24
C PHE A 31 10.21 3.95 -11.06
N GLU A 32 10.80 5.11 -11.34
CA GLU A 32 11.36 6.04 -10.37
C GLU A 32 10.61 7.36 -10.45
N ILE A 33 10.08 7.82 -9.32
CA ILE A 33 9.49 9.15 -9.18
C ILE A 33 10.59 10.10 -8.69
N LYS A 34 10.78 11.22 -9.39
CA LYS A 34 11.73 12.27 -9.04
C LYS A 34 10.98 13.55 -8.71
N ILE A 35 11.13 14.04 -7.49
CA ILE A 35 10.49 15.24 -6.97
C ILE A 35 11.60 16.24 -6.60
N PRO A 36 11.89 17.24 -7.45
CA PRO A 36 12.90 18.25 -7.13
C PRO A 36 12.47 19.11 -5.94
N MET A 37 13.39 19.46 -5.05
CA MET A 37 13.13 20.37 -3.93
C MET A 37 13.24 21.82 -4.37
N GLU A 38 12.44 22.16 -5.37
CA GLU A 38 12.41 23.47 -6.00
C GLU A 38 11.00 23.79 -6.47
N LYS A 39 10.46 24.94 -6.03
CA LYS A 39 9.13 25.37 -6.43
C LYS A 39 9.10 25.69 -7.92
N GLY A 40 8.09 25.18 -8.62
CA GLY A 40 7.93 25.32 -10.07
C GLY A 40 8.58 24.19 -10.88
N ALA A 41 9.46 23.39 -10.27
CA ALA A 41 10.12 22.30 -10.97
C ALA A 41 9.15 21.15 -11.29
N ALA A 42 9.40 20.48 -12.41
CA ALA A 42 8.63 19.33 -12.86
C ALA A 42 8.91 18.11 -11.98
N VAL A 43 7.85 17.44 -11.56
CA VAL A 43 7.89 16.11 -10.97
C VAL A 43 7.81 15.11 -12.11
N THR A 44 8.75 14.20 -12.17
CA THR A 44 8.86 13.25 -13.28
C THR A 44 8.81 11.81 -12.80
N VAL A 45 8.35 10.92 -13.69
CA VAL A 45 8.48 9.49 -13.54
C VAL A 45 9.33 8.95 -14.68
N THR A 46 10.34 8.16 -14.36
CA THR A 46 11.15 7.41 -15.33
C THR A 46 10.84 5.92 -15.20
N THR A 47 10.32 5.29 -16.26
CA THR A 47 10.03 3.86 -16.31
C THR A 47 11.28 3.03 -16.55
N ALA A 48 11.18 1.70 -16.38
CA ALA A 48 12.30 0.77 -16.52
C ALA A 48 12.98 0.80 -17.91
N ASP A 49 12.23 1.16 -18.96
CA ASP A 49 12.72 1.34 -20.33
C ASP A 49 13.44 2.70 -20.55
N GLY A 50 13.52 3.55 -19.53
CA GLY A 50 14.12 4.88 -19.59
C GLY A 50 13.16 5.99 -20.02
N SER A 51 11.94 5.67 -20.43
CA SER A 51 10.94 6.67 -20.81
C SER A 51 10.61 7.57 -19.63
N THR A 52 10.55 8.88 -19.85
CA THR A 52 10.27 9.86 -18.79
C THR A 52 9.01 10.65 -19.08
N ARG A 53 8.16 10.82 -18.08
CA ARG A 53 6.90 11.57 -18.14
C ARG A 53 6.82 12.58 -17.01
N GLU A 54 6.32 13.78 -17.31
CA GLU A 54 5.95 14.73 -16.28
C GLU A 54 4.62 14.29 -15.65
N VAL A 55 4.58 14.26 -14.31
CA VAL A 55 3.41 13.82 -13.53
C VAL A 55 2.88 14.93 -12.60
N GLY A 56 3.46 16.12 -12.68
CA GLY A 56 3.04 17.30 -11.95
C GLY A 56 4.17 18.32 -11.80
N THR A 57 3.92 19.39 -11.06
CA THR A 57 4.90 20.43 -10.73
C THR A 57 4.87 20.72 -9.23
N VAL A 58 6.02 21.05 -8.65
CA VAL A 58 6.14 21.36 -7.23
C VAL A 58 5.56 22.74 -6.95
N LYS A 59 4.60 22.82 -6.03
CA LYS A 59 3.90 24.06 -5.65
C LYS A 59 4.34 24.61 -4.31
N ALA A 60 4.70 23.75 -3.37
CA ALA A 60 5.26 24.14 -2.09
C ALA A 60 6.19 23.05 -1.55
N LEU A 61 7.16 23.47 -0.73
CA LEU A 61 8.13 22.59 -0.08
C LEU A 61 7.80 22.44 1.41
N PRO A 62 8.14 21.30 2.03
CA PRO A 62 7.97 21.13 3.47
C PRO A 62 8.90 22.06 4.23
N THR A 63 8.42 22.62 5.34
CA THR A 63 9.22 23.41 6.29
C THR A 63 9.58 22.61 7.54
N LYS A 64 8.96 21.44 7.73
CA LYS A 64 9.21 20.53 8.84
C LYS A 64 8.84 19.09 8.48
N THR A 65 9.08 18.17 9.40
CA THR A 65 8.50 16.83 9.39
C THR A 65 7.35 16.76 10.40
N ARG A 66 6.45 15.78 10.25
CA ARG A 66 5.36 15.54 11.19
C ARG A 66 5.80 14.52 12.23
N TRP A 67 5.78 14.90 13.51
CA TRP A 67 5.91 13.99 14.64
C TRP A 67 5.00 14.46 15.80
N PRO A 68 4.26 13.57 16.47
CA PRO A 68 4.01 12.18 16.06
C PRO A 68 3.10 12.13 14.82
N SER A 69 3.32 11.13 13.96
CA SER A 69 2.40 10.77 12.88
C SER A 69 1.35 9.74 13.35
N TYR A 70 0.52 9.24 12.43
CA TYR A 70 -0.50 8.22 12.72
C TYR A 70 0.12 6.92 13.25
N THR A 71 -0.58 6.16 14.08
CA THR A 71 0.03 5.10 14.89
C THR A 71 0.71 4.03 14.03
N ALA A 72 0.03 3.59 12.96
CA ALA A 72 0.53 2.54 12.09
C ALA A 72 1.81 2.92 11.34
N SER A 73 2.13 4.20 11.18
CA SER A 73 3.34 4.65 10.46
C SER A 73 4.63 4.05 11.06
N ALA A 74 4.65 3.81 12.37
CA ALA A 74 5.78 3.22 13.09
C ALA A 74 6.06 1.75 12.71
N TRP A 75 5.16 1.08 11.99
CA TRP A 75 5.31 -0.32 11.58
C TRP A 75 5.95 -0.48 10.20
N SER A 76 6.25 0.64 9.52
CA SER A 76 7.00 0.63 8.26
C SER A 76 8.50 0.77 8.53
N ALA A 77 9.33 0.50 7.52
CA ALA A 77 10.76 0.74 7.60
C ALA A 77 11.09 2.23 7.34
N PRO A 78 11.96 2.87 8.13
CA PRO A 78 12.47 4.21 7.79
C PRO A 78 13.10 4.26 6.40
N GLY A 79 13.00 5.40 5.72
CA GLY A 79 13.46 5.53 4.34
C GLY A 79 12.54 4.88 3.31
N THR A 80 11.29 4.56 3.67
CA THR A 80 10.31 3.97 2.74
C THR A 80 8.96 4.68 2.79
N VAL A 81 8.14 4.46 1.75
CA VAL A 81 6.73 4.87 1.72
C VAL A 81 5.95 4.05 2.76
N CYS A 82 5.36 4.70 3.76
CA CYS A 82 4.56 4.06 4.81
C CYS A 82 3.04 4.14 4.58
N ALA A 83 2.60 4.99 3.64
CA ALA A 83 1.23 5.01 3.11
C ALA A 83 1.23 5.51 1.67
N SER A 84 0.38 4.90 0.85
CA SER A 84 0.08 5.34 -0.50
C SER A 84 -1.44 5.49 -0.63
N ALA A 85 -1.89 6.71 -0.91
CA ALA A 85 -3.30 7.04 -0.99
C ALA A 85 -3.58 8.05 -2.09
N VAL A 86 -4.84 8.09 -2.54
CA VAL A 86 -5.33 9.05 -3.54
C VAL A 86 -5.15 10.51 -3.14
N ASN A 87 -4.96 10.79 -1.86
CA ASN A 87 -4.87 12.15 -1.32
C ASN A 87 -3.51 12.47 -0.68
N ALA A 88 -2.61 11.49 -0.52
CA ALA A 88 -1.28 11.68 0.05
C ALA A 88 -0.39 10.45 -0.15
N ILE A 89 0.92 10.67 -0.27
CA ILE A 89 1.95 9.64 -0.09
C ILE A 89 2.73 10.01 1.17
N HIS A 90 2.76 9.14 2.17
CA HIS A 90 3.51 9.35 3.40
C HIS A 90 4.80 8.52 3.36
N MET A 91 5.91 9.16 3.73
CA MET A 91 7.25 8.55 3.78
C MET A 91 7.75 8.60 5.22
N LEU A 92 8.23 7.47 5.71
CA LEU A 92 8.73 7.36 7.08
C LEU A 92 10.17 7.84 7.15
N VAL A 93 10.41 8.87 7.96
CA VAL A 93 11.75 9.42 8.22
C VAL A 93 12.44 8.65 9.34
N SER A 94 11.73 8.42 10.44
CA SER A 94 12.25 7.72 11.63
C SER A 94 11.10 7.19 12.49
N VAL A 95 11.42 6.29 13.42
CA VAL A 95 10.54 5.92 14.53
C VAL A 95 11.18 6.41 15.83
N GLU A 96 10.43 7.21 16.58
CA GLU A 96 10.87 7.84 17.83
C GLU A 96 9.81 7.62 18.89
N LYS A 97 10.17 6.98 20.01
CA LYS A 97 9.24 6.66 21.12
C LYS A 97 7.99 5.91 20.61
N ASP A 98 8.21 4.89 19.78
CA ASP A 98 7.16 4.06 19.14
C ASP A 98 6.17 4.84 18.25
N LYS A 99 6.53 6.06 17.85
CA LYS A 99 5.76 6.91 16.93
C LYS A 99 6.56 7.22 15.69
N GLY A 100 5.93 7.09 14.52
CA GLY A 100 6.55 7.47 13.27
C GLY A 100 6.69 8.98 13.14
N ARG A 101 7.79 9.42 12.55
CA ARG A 101 8.00 10.76 12.00
C ARG A 101 7.87 10.67 10.49
N THR A 102 6.99 11.45 9.88
CA THR A 102 6.72 11.38 8.45
C THR A 102 6.97 12.69 7.71
N MET A 103 7.33 12.56 6.45
CA MET A 103 7.25 13.62 5.43
C MET A 103 6.28 13.13 4.36
N SER A 104 5.52 14.04 3.73
CA SER A 104 4.50 13.63 2.76
C SER A 104 4.64 14.32 1.41
N VAL A 105 4.02 13.74 0.40
CA VAL A 105 3.69 14.41 -0.85
C VAL A 105 2.18 14.47 -0.95
N ILE A 106 1.61 15.64 -1.24
CA ILE A 106 0.16 15.84 -1.31
C ILE A 106 -0.25 16.60 -2.58
N PRO A 107 -1.47 16.34 -3.12
CA PRO A 107 -2.07 17.17 -4.14
C PRO A 107 -2.24 18.62 -3.64
N GLN A 108 -2.26 19.58 -4.57
CA GLN A 108 -2.56 20.98 -4.27
C GLN A 108 -3.96 21.16 -3.70
N GLU A 109 -4.94 20.43 -4.23
CA GLU A 109 -6.33 20.46 -3.80
C GLU A 109 -6.70 19.09 -3.22
N THR A 110 -6.74 18.97 -1.90
CA THR A 110 -6.94 17.69 -1.22
C THR A 110 -7.42 17.85 0.21
N ILE A 111 -7.83 16.73 0.81
CA ILE A 111 -8.07 16.58 2.25
C ILE A 111 -7.08 15.54 2.76
N ALA A 112 -6.02 15.96 3.47
CA ALA A 112 -4.94 15.08 3.93
C ALA A 112 -4.55 15.36 5.40
N PRO A 113 -5.46 15.11 6.37
CA PRO A 113 -5.24 15.47 7.77
C PRO A 113 -4.02 14.77 8.39
N ALA A 114 -3.64 13.59 7.89
CA ALA A 114 -2.46 12.83 8.36
C ALA A 114 -1.12 13.42 7.87
N ALA A 115 -1.10 14.29 6.87
CA ALA A 115 0.13 14.89 6.36
C ALA A 115 0.67 15.98 7.31
N GLY A 116 -0.22 16.77 7.91
CA GLY A 116 0.11 17.81 8.88
C GLY A 116 0.58 19.12 8.20
N PRO A 117 0.22 20.30 8.75
CA PRO A 117 0.59 21.58 8.14
C PRO A 117 2.11 21.75 7.99
N GLY A 118 2.58 22.13 6.81
CA GLY A 118 4.01 22.39 6.53
C GLY A 118 4.91 21.16 6.46
N ALA A 119 4.37 19.94 6.57
CA ALA A 119 5.15 18.70 6.54
C ALA A 119 5.08 17.94 5.21
N SER A 120 4.70 18.64 4.14
CA SER A 120 4.49 18.03 2.82
C SER A 120 5.10 18.84 1.70
N VAL A 121 5.61 18.14 0.69
CA VAL A 121 5.73 18.68 -0.66
C VAL A 121 4.33 18.73 -1.26
N VAL A 122 3.93 19.89 -1.77
CA VAL A 122 2.65 20.05 -2.46
C VAL A 122 2.91 20.04 -3.97
N ILE A 123 2.17 19.25 -4.73
CA ILE A 123 2.33 19.14 -6.18
C ILE A 123 1.02 19.40 -6.93
N SER A 124 1.10 19.79 -8.21
CA SER A 124 -0.10 20.11 -9.02
C SER A 124 -0.98 18.93 -9.40
N ALA A 125 -0.49 17.69 -9.25
CA ALA A 125 -1.29 16.50 -9.57
C ALA A 125 -2.56 16.50 -8.72
N LYS A 126 -3.69 16.09 -9.32
CA LYS A 126 -4.98 16.02 -8.64
C LYS A 126 -5.05 14.77 -7.75
N ALA A 127 -5.86 14.85 -6.70
CA ALA A 127 -6.14 13.69 -5.87
C ALA A 127 -6.77 12.55 -6.70
N GLY A 128 -6.26 11.34 -6.53
CA GLY A 128 -6.70 10.13 -7.23
C GLY A 128 -6.22 10.01 -8.67
N GLU A 129 -5.38 10.92 -9.15
CA GLU A 129 -4.80 10.91 -10.50
C GLU A 129 -3.28 10.99 -10.44
N SER A 130 -2.63 10.65 -11.55
CA SER A 130 -1.20 10.76 -11.79
C SER A 130 -0.39 10.12 -10.66
N LEU A 131 0.43 10.88 -9.94
CA LEU A 131 1.22 10.39 -8.81
C LEU A 131 0.37 9.75 -7.69
N PHE A 132 -0.89 10.15 -7.54
CA PHE A 132 -1.80 9.64 -6.51
C PHE A 132 -2.76 8.56 -7.04
N GLY A 133 -2.64 8.21 -8.32
CA GLY A 133 -3.43 7.17 -8.99
C GLY A 133 -2.50 6.23 -9.75
N ALA A 134 -2.35 6.46 -11.06
CA ALA A 134 -1.62 5.58 -11.97
C ALA A 134 -0.17 5.30 -11.52
N TRP A 135 0.54 6.34 -11.08
CA TRP A 135 1.95 6.30 -10.68
C TRP A 135 2.14 6.17 -9.16
N ALA A 136 1.09 5.83 -8.42
CA ALA A 136 1.19 5.66 -6.97
C ALA A 136 2.22 4.57 -6.62
N PRO A 137 3.23 4.86 -5.78
CA PRO A 137 4.19 3.86 -5.33
C PRO A 137 3.53 2.92 -4.30
N PRO A 138 3.81 1.61 -4.31
CA PRO A 138 3.33 0.71 -3.27
C PRO A 138 3.98 1.02 -1.91
N VAL A 139 3.29 0.66 -0.82
CA VAL A 139 3.85 0.76 0.54
C VAL A 139 5.13 -0.09 0.64
N GLY A 140 6.18 0.47 1.21
CA GLY A 140 7.51 -0.13 1.29
C GLY A 140 8.46 0.28 0.16
N SER A 141 8.01 1.05 -0.84
CA SER A 141 8.89 1.64 -1.86
C SER A 141 10.01 2.46 -1.21
N ALA A 142 11.25 2.27 -1.67
CA ALA A 142 12.42 2.94 -1.11
C ALA A 142 12.43 4.43 -1.48
N VAL A 143 12.91 5.25 -0.55
CA VAL A 143 12.95 6.72 -0.67
C VAL A 143 14.36 7.22 -0.39
N PHE A 144 14.92 7.94 -1.36
CA PHE A 144 16.26 8.51 -1.30
C PHE A 144 16.22 10.03 -1.46
N VAL A 145 17.24 10.69 -0.92
CA VAL A 145 17.55 12.09 -1.22
C VAL A 145 18.79 12.10 -2.10
N ARG A 146 18.61 12.54 -3.35
CA ARG A 146 19.66 12.75 -4.35
C ARG A 146 20.15 14.19 -4.26
N ARG A 147 21.45 14.37 -4.11
CA ARG A 147 22.11 15.69 -4.07
C ARG A 147 22.42 16.20 -5.49
N PRO A 148 22.77 17.48 -5.65
CA PRO A 148 23.20 18.03 -6.95
C PRO A 148 24.44 17.34 -7.55
N ASP A 149 25.31 16.77 -6.73
CA ASP A 149 26.47 15.98 -7.16
C ASP A 149 26.14 14.52 -7.51
N MET A 150 24.85 14.19 -7.60
CA MET A 150 24.28 12.86 -7.87
C MET A 150 24.51 11.82 -6.77
N SER A 151 25.10 12.19 -5.63
CA SER A 151 25.14 11.29 -4.48
C SER A 151 23.73 11.03 -3.93
N GLU A 152 23.48 9.79 -3.51
CA GLU A 152 22.19 9.35 -2.99
C GLU A 152 22.36 8.67 -1.63
N ALA A 153 21.46 9.00 -0.72
CA ALA A 153 21.34 8.30 0.55
C ALA A 153 19.85 8.18 0.95
N PRO A 154 19.47 7.15 1.74
CA PRO A 154 18.10 6.98 2.18
C PRO A 154 17.56 8.21 2.94
N LEU A 155 16.26 8.47 2.82
CA LEU A 155 15.58 9.47 3.62
C LEU A 155 15.69 9.10 5.11
N SER A 156 16.24 10.01 5.91
CA SER A 156 16.44 9.82 7.35
C SER A 156 16.53 11.17 8.07
N PRO A 157 16.55 11.23 9.41
CA PRO A 157 16.71 12.49 10.14
C PRO A 157 18.01 13.23 9.79
N ALA A 158 19.09 12.48 9.53
CA ALA A 158 20.40 13.03 9.14
C ALA A 158 20.46 13.45 7.66
N ASN A 159 19.53 12.95 6.84
CA ASN A 159 19.49 13.16 5.40
C ASN A 159 18.10 13.63 4.94
N LEU A 160 17.63 14.73 5.53
CA LEU A 160 16.42 15.41 5.06
C LEU A 160 16.72 16.19 3.78
N PRO A 161 15.77 16.20 2.81
CA PRO A 161 15.94 16.93 1.57
C PRO A 161 15.99 18.45 1.81
N LYS A 162 16.93 19.11 1.14
CA LYS A 162 17.14 20.57 1.16
C LYS A 162 16.83 21.15 -0.23
N ALA A 163 16.79 22.48 -0.33
CA ALA A 163 16.65 23.15 -1.62
C ALA A 163 17.71 22.63 -2.62
N LYS A 164 17.29 22.42 -3.88
CA LYS A 164 18.07 21.82 -4.98
C LYS A 164 18.36 20.31 -4.88
N ASP A 165 18.07 19.66 -3.75
CA ASP A 165 18.08 18.19 -3.71
C ASP A 165 16.88 17.65 -4.53
N THR A 166 16.89 16.35 -4.83
CA THR A 166 15.75 15.64 -5.41
C THR A 166 15.34 14.50 -4.50
N LEU A 167 14.07 14.43 -4.14
CA LEU A 167 13.50 13.28 -3.46
C LEU A 167 13.15 12.22 -4.51
N VAL A 168 13.65 11.00 -4.33
CA VAL A 168 13.53 9.91 -5.29
C VAL A 168 12.77 8.77 -4.63
N ILE A 169 11.68 8.31 -5.26
CA ILE A 169 10.92 7.14 -4.81
C ILE A 169 11.06 6.04 -5.87
N VAL A 170 11.56 4.88 -5.45
CA VAL A 170 11.74 3.72 -6.35
C VAL A 170 10.60 2.74 -6.11
N ALA A 171 9.72 2.60 -7.12
CA ALA A 171 8.62 1.66 -7.10
C ALA A 171 9.05 0.35 -7.77
N ASN A 172 8.94 -0.74 -7.01
CA ASN A 172 9.25 -2.08 -7.48
C ASN A 172 7.98 -2.94 -7.52
N GLU A 173 7.98 -3.90 -8.43
CA GLU A 173 7.09 -5.06 -8.42
C GLU A 173 7.81 -6.22 -7.72
N ASP A 174 7.08 -6.93 -6.87
CA ASP A 174 7.59 -8.06 -6.11
C ASP A 174 6.83 -9.31 -6.59
N ASP A 175 7.53 -10.20 -7.27
CA ASP A 175 6.98 -11.45 -7.83
C ASP A 175 6.44 -12.40 -6.75
N ALA A 176 6.79 -12.18 -5.48
CA ALA A 176 6.22 -12.94 -4.36
C ALA A 176 4.78 -12.48 -4.01
N MET A 177 4.31 -11.37 -4.57
CA MET A 177 2.94 -10.89 -4.34
C MET A 177 1.89 -11.85 -4.94
N PRO A 178 0.73 -12.01 -4.28
CA PRO A 178 -0.33 -12.83 -4.82
C PRO A 178 -0.98 -12.17 -6.04
N TYR A 179 -1.70 -12.95 -6.84
CA TYR A 179 -2.59 -12.44 -7.89
C TYR A 179 -3.87 -11.84 -7.29
N MET A 180 -4.36 -12.47 -6.22
CA MET A 180 -5.56 -12.04 -5.52
C MET A 180 -5.58 -12.53 -4.08
N VAL A 181 -6.31 -11.83 -3.22
CA VAL A 181 -6.65 -12.26 -1.86
C VAL A 181 -8.17 -12.38 -1.72
N ASN A 182 -8.65 -13.54 -1.28
CA ASN A 182 -10.05 -13.74 -0.90
C ASN A 182 -10.18 -13.65 0.63
N ILE A 183 -11.27 -13.04 1.10
CA ILE A 183 -11.60 -12.90 2.51
C ILE A 183 -13.02 -13.40 2.73
N GLU A 184 -13.20 -14.45 3.53
CA GLU A 184 -14.53 -14.89 3.97
C GLU A 184 -15.06 -13.92 5.05
N ASN A 185 -16.12 -13.19 4.74
CA ASN A 185 -16.65 -12.12 5.59
C ASN A 185 -17.54 -12.65 6.73
N ARG A 186 -16.94 -13.44 7.64
CA ARG A 186 -17.59 -13.98 8.84
C ARG A 186 -16.56 -14.19 9.95
N PRO A 187 -16.94 -14.23 11.23
CA PRO A 187 -16.00 -14.58 12.29
C PRO A 187 -15.32 -15.93 12.02
N GLY A 188 -14.00 -15.98 12.16
CA GLY A 188 -13.17 -17.14 11.84
C GLY A 188 -13.00 -17.42 10.34
N GLY A 189 -13.55 -16.57 9.46
CA GLY A 189 -13.44 -16.70 8.02
C GLY A 189 -11.98 -16.65 7.55
N ARG A 190 -11.65 -17.39 6.50
CA ARG A 190 -10.29 -17.49 5.97
C ARG A 190 -9.90 -16.26 5.15
N VAL A 191 -8.66 -15.82 5.31
CA VAL A 191 -7.99 -14.84 4.44
C VAL A 191 -6.95 -15.60 3.62
N ILE A 192 -7.19 -15.77 2.32
CA ILE A 192 -6.38 -16.63 1.45
C ILE A 192 -5.76 -15.82 0.33
N ALA A 193 -4.43 -15.83 0.24
CA ALA A 193 -3.69 -15.35 -0.91
C ALA A 193 -3.57 -16.45 -1.97
N TRP A 194 -3.84 -16.12 -3.23
CA TRP A 194 -3.61 -16.98 -4.39
C TRP A 194 -2.39 -16.46 -5.15
N LYS A 195 -1.35 -17.28 -5.27
CA LYS A 195 -0.07 -16.90 -5.86
C LYS A 195 0.48 -18.00 -6.75
N ARG A 196 1.61 -17.73 -7.41
CA ARG A 196 2.35 -18.77 -8.15
C ARG A 196 2.70 -19.91 -7.18
N GLY A 197 2.32 -21.14 -7.53
CA GLY A 197 2.56 -22.31 -6.68
C GLY A 197 1.43 -22.65 -5.69
N GLY A 198 0.29 -21.96 -5.72
CA GLY A 198 -0.92 -22.36 -4.99
C GLY A 198 -1.52 -21.25 -4.13
N TYR A 199 -2.06 -21.62 -2.96
CA TYR A 199 -2.66 -20.69 -2.03
C TYR A 199 -1.96 -20.68 -0.68
N GLU A 200 -2.05 -19.56 0.02
CA GLU A 200 -1.50 -19.36 1.37
C GLU A 200 -2.59 -18.81 2.29
N LEU A 201 -2.72 -19.40 3.48
CA LEU A 201 -3.57 -18.86 4.53
C LEU A 201 -2.84 -17.72 5.24
N LEU A 202 -3.21 -16.48 4.93
CA LEU A 202 -2.63 -15.29 5.55
C LEU A 202 -3.16 -15.07 6.98
N GLY A 203 -4.43 -15.40 7.21
CA GLY A 203 -5.10 -15.01 8.43
C GLY A 203 -6.55 -15.44 8.55
N ARG A 204 -7.19 -14.92 9.60
CA ARG A 204 -8.60 -15.13 9.90
C ARG A 204 -9.30 -13.81 10.16
N VAL A 205 -10.55 -13.72 9.73
CA VAL A 205 -11.42 -12.60 10.08
C VAL A 205 -11.81 -12.71 11.54
N ILE A 206 -11.44 -11.70 12.32
CA ILE A 206 -11.86 -11.55 13.72
C ILE A 206 -13.22 -10.87 13.76
N ARG A 207 -13.37 -9.80 12.98
CA ARG A 207 -14.58 -9.00 12.93
C ARG A 207 -15.02 -8.80 11.47
N PRO A 208 -16.23 -9.25 11.09
CA PRO A 208 -16.72 -9.09 9.73
C PRO A 208 -17.15 -7.64 9.45
N LEU A 209 -17.12 -7.30 8.16
CA LEU A 209 -17.70 -6.10 7.59
C LEU A 209 -19.22 -6.21 7.55
N GLY A 210 -19.92 -5.12 7.86
CA GLY A 210 -21.38 -5.05 7.76
C GLY A 210 -21.94 -3.74 7.21
N GLY A 211 -21.11 -2.70 7.09
CA GLY A 211 -21.57 -1.37 6.67
C GLY A 211 -20.47 -0.49 6.09
N THR A 212 -20.82 0.76 5.80
CA THR A 212 -19.89 1.78 5.29
C THR A 212 -19.74 2.93 6.28
N GLY A 213 -18.64 3.69 6.14
CA GLY A 213 -18.33 4.88 6.92
C GLY A 213 -17.97 6.09 6.05
N ARG A 214 -17.75 7.24 6.71
CA ARG A 214 -17.33 8.49 6.05
C ARG A 214 -15.80 8.59 6.02
N PHE A 215 -15.18 7.92 5.05
CA PHE A 215 -13.73 7.99 4.84
C PHE A 215 -13.43 9.02 3.74
N GLU A 216 -13.10 10.26 4.10
CA GLU A 216 -13.06 11.41 3.18
C GLU A 216 -12.26 11.20 1.88
N GLY A 217 -11.15 10.45 1.94
CA GLY A 217 -10.37 10.16 0.73
C GLY A 217 -11.11 9.34 -0.34
N THR A 218 -12.21 8.66 0.01
CA THR A 218 -13.07 7.95 -0.95
C THR A 218 -13.70 8.89 -1.99
N LEU A 219 -13.81 10.19 -1.68
CA LEU A 219 -14.24 11.23 -2.61
C LEU A 219 -13.46 11.21 -3.94
N PHE A 220 -12.20 10.80 -3.92
CA PHE A 220 -11.31 10.84 -5.08
C PHE A 220 -11.19 9.50 -5.82
N GLN A 221 -12.00 8.51 -5.45
CA GLN A 221 -11.88 7.14 -5.97
C GLN A 221 -13.24 6.56 -6.34
N ARG A 222 -13.26 5.68 -7.35
CA ARG A 222 -14.46 4.99 -7.84
C ARG A 222 -14.86 3.80 -6.96
N THR A 223 -16.10 3.36 -7.11
CA THR A 223 -16.64 2.16 -6.47
C THR A 223 -15.77 0.94 -6.75
N GLY A 224 -15.46 0.17 -5.70
CA GLY A 224 -14.68 -1.06 -5.81
C GLY A 224 -13.19 -0.85 -6.02
N ALA A 225 -12.67 0.35 -5.84
CA ALA A 225 -11.24 0.63 -5.92
C ALA A 225 -10.64 0.93 -4.54
N ILE A 226 -9.36 0.59 -4.39
CA ILE A 226 -8.58 0.94 -3.21
C ILE A 226 -8.28 2.44 -3.31
N ARG A 227 -8.56 3.18 -2.24
CA ARG A 227 -8.24 4.61 -2.14
C ARG A 227 -6.99 4.86 -1.30
N ALA A 228 -6.66 3.95 -0.39
CA ALA A 228 -5.43 3.99 0.39
C ALA A 228 -4.99 2.59 0.78
N ASN A 229 -3.68 2.37 0.76
CA ASN A 229 -3.01 1.32 1.49
C ASN A 229 -1.95 1.95 2.39
N HIS A 230 -1.91 1.55 3.65
CA HIS A 230 -0.81 1.83 4.55
C HIS A 230 -0.59 0.66 5.49
N SER A 231 0.46 0.75 6.31
CA SER A 231 0.86 -0.29 7.28
C SER A 231 -0.22 -0.76 8.26
N GLY A 232 -1.40 -0.15 8.30
CA GLY A 232 -2.50 -0.53 9.20
C GLY A 232 -3.88 -0.54 8.57
N VAL A 233 -4.04 -0.19 7.29
CA VAL A 233 -5.36 -0.09 6.67
C VAL A 233 -5.24 -0.31 5.16
N ILE A 234 -6.21 -1.05 4.62
CA ILE A 234 -6.63 -0.97 3.22
C ILE A 234 -8.00 -0.30 3.23
N ASP A 235 -8.14 0.84 2.56
CA ASP A 235 -9.38 1.61 2.48
C ASP A 235 -9.99 1.49 1.09
N VAL A 236 -11.25 1.06 1.02
CA VAL A 236 -11.95 0.71 -0.22
C VAL A 236 -13.17 1.63 -0.38
N SER A 237 -13.29 2.24 -1.56
CA SER A 237 -14.43 3.09 -1.90
C SER A 237 -15.66 2.23 -2.28
N THR A 238 -16.81 2.60 -1.74
CA THR A 238 -18.13 2.03 -2.08
C THR A 238 -19.00 3.04 -2.83
N THR A 239 -18.43 4.10 -3.37
CA THR A 239 -19.17 5.15 -4.07
C THR A 239 -18.45 5.60 -5.35
N PRO A 240 -19.18 6.19 -6.29
CA PRO A 240 -18.57 6.92 -7.39
C PRO A 240 -17.67 8.04 -6.88
N ARG A 241 -16.70 8.43 -7.72
CA ARG A 241 -15.89 9.60 -7.46
C ARG A 241 -16.78 10.83 -7.28
N GLY A 242 -16.44 11.69 -6.32
CA GLY A 242 -17.23 12.85 -5.92
C GLY A 242 -18.21 12.57 -4.77
N VAL A 243 -18.33 11.33 -4.32
CA VAL A 243 -19.17 10.97 -3.17
C VAL A 243 -18.33 10.21 -2.14
N THR A 244 -18.52 10.54 -0.87
CA THR A 244 -17.81 9.89 0.25
C THR A 244 -18.57 8.64 0.70
N GLY A 245 -17.89 7.50 0.75
CA GLY A 245 -18.42 6.24 1.25
C GLY A 245 -17.40 5.11 1.07
N GLY A 246 -17.16 4.33 2.12
CA GLY A 246 -16.24 3.20 2.01
C GLY A 246 -16.18 2.34 3.26
N PHE A 247 -15.28 1.37 3.23
CA PHE A 247 -14.94 0.55 4.39
C PHE A 247 -13.43 0.33 4.45
N GLN A 248 -12.97 -0.16 5.60
CA GLN A 248 -11.55 -0.43 5.84
C GLN A 248 -11.33 -1.88 6.26
N ILE A 249 -10.27 -2.47 5.73
CA ILE A 249 -9.70 -3.74 6.21
C ILE A 249 -8.48 -3.38 7.03
N ILE A 250 -8.41 -3.86 8.26
CA ILE A 250 -7.35 -3.49 9.20
C ILE A 250 -6.77 -4.72 9.91
N PRO A 251 -5.47 -4.71 10.28
CA PRO A 251 -4.89 -5.75 11.10
C PRO A 251 -5.35 -5.59 12.54
N TRP A 252 -5.47 -6.70 13.24
CA TRP A 252 -5.88 -6.76 14.63
C TRP A 252 -5.00 -5.90 15.57
N ASP A 253 -3.70 -5.80 15.30
CA ASP A 253 -2.75 -4.95 16.03
C ASP A 253 -3.19 -3.48 15.99
N HIS A 254 -3.74 -3.02 14.86
CA HIS A 254 -4.23 -1.66 14.73
C HIS A 254 -5.50 -1.44 15.52
N ALA A 255 -6.43 -2.40 15.43
CA ALA A 255 -7.67 -2.40 16.20
C ALA A 255 -7.44 -2.36 17.72
N LEU A 256 -6.36 -3.00 18.21
CA LEU A 256 -6.05 -3.11 19.63
C LEU A 256 -5.14 -1.99 20.16
N LYS A 257 -4.07 -1.64 19.43
CA LYS A 257 -2.99 -0.78 19.96
C LYS A 257 -3.20 0.71 19.68
N SER A 258 -4.13 1.07 18.80
CA SER A 258 -4.24 2.45 18.29
C SER A 258 -5.44 3.17 18.90
N LYS A 259 -5.19 4.31 19.57
CA LYS A 259 -6.25 5.13 20.17
C LYS A 259 -7.29 5.61 19.14
N GLU A 260 -6.84 5.86 17.91
CA GLU A 260 -7.71 6.26 16.79
C GLU A 260 -8.71 5.15 16.36
N MET A 261 -8.47 3.90 16.77
CA MET A 261 -9.29 2.74 16.40
C MET A 261 -10.24 2.27 17.50
N GLN A 262 -10.43 3.03 18.59
CA GLN A 262 -11.29 2.62 19.71
C GLN A 262 -12.72 2.23 19.29
N ASN A 263 -13.27 2.90 18.27
CA ASN A 263 -14.63 2.64 17.79
C ASN A 263 -14.76 1.41 16.88
N VAL A 264 -13.64 0.76 16.50
CA VAL A 264 -13.65 -0.39 15.58
C VAL A 264 -14.57 -1.51 16.04
N TRP A 265 -14.66 -1.74 17.35
CA TRP A 265 -15.43 -2.84 17.93
C TRP A 265 -16.94 -2.57 17.91
N ASN A 266 -17.35 -1.29 17.89
CA ASN A 266 -18.75 -0.87 18.01
C ASN A 266 -19.37 -0.46 16.67
N MET A 267 -18.62 -0.52 15.57
CA MET A 267 -19.04 0.02 14.28
C MET A 267 -18.73 -0.96 13.13
N THR A 268 -19.55 -0.97 12.09
CA THR A 268 -19.57 -2.07 11.10
C THR A 268 -18.78 -1.85 9.82
N GLN A 269 -18.14 -0.69 9.66
CA GLN A 269 -17.34 -0.32 8.49
C GLN A 269 -15.88 -0.79 8.53
N TRP A 270 -15.51 -1.58 9.54
CA TRP A 270 -14.19 -2.15 9.68
C TRP A 270 -14.24 -3.68 9.68
N LEU A 271 -13.54 -4.26 8.72
CA LEU A 271 -13.18 -5.68 8.71
C LEU A 271 -11.84 -5.84 9.42
N VAL A 272 -11.80 -6.65 10.48
CA VAL A 272 -10.57 -6.88 11.26
C VAL A 272 -10.02 -8.26 10.94
N VAL A 273 -8.76 -8.32 10.51
CA VAL A 273 -8.04 -9.57 10.23
C VAL A 273 -6.92 -9.80 11.25
N GLY A 274 -6.78 -11.03 11.72
CA GLY A 274 -5.65 -11.49 12.53
C GLY A 274 -4.78 -12.49 11.77
N PRO A 275 -3.53 -12.69 12.20
CA PRO A 275 -2.60 -13.64 11.58
C PRO A 275 -3.12 -15.09 11.72
N ALA A 276 -2.68 -15.97 10.82
CA ALA A 276 -3.14 -17.37 10.83
C ALA A 276 -2.71 -18.12 12.11
N ASP A 277 -1.58 -17.75 12.70
CA ASP A 277 -1.05 -18.32 13.95
C ASP A 277 -1.66 -17.70 15.22
N GLY A 278 -2.50 -16.67 15.08
CA GLY A 278 -3.12 -15.94 16.18
C GLY A 278 -2.14 -15.21 17.11
N ARG A 279 -0.88 -14.99 16.70
CA ARG A 279 0.17 -14.39 17.55
C ARG A 279 1.01 -13.33 16.85
N SER A 280 1.33 -13.55 15.58
CA SER A 280 2.23 -12.68 14.83
C SER A 280 1.65 -11.28 14.60
N MET A 281 2.53 -10.30 14.45
CA MET A 281 2.10 -8.98 13.99
C MET A 281 1.67 -9.03 12.52
N MET A 282 0.53 -8.43 12.20
CA MET A 282 0.04 -8.35 10.83
C MET A 282 0.16 -6.93 10.24
N GLY A 283 0.18 -5.89 11.08
CA GLY A 283 0.46 -4.53 10.62
C GLY A 283 1.85 -4.41 10.01
N GLY A 284 1.97 -3.70 8.89
CA GLY A 284 3.24 -3.47 8.20
C GLY A 284 3.84 -4.71 7.53
N THR A 285 3.09 -5.81 7.40
CA THR A 285 3.57 -7.04 6.74
C THR A 285 2.91 -7.26 5.38
N PRO A 286 3.63 -7.83 4.40
CA PRO A 286 3.04 -8.22 3.14
C PRO A 286 2.14 -9.46 3.32
N PRO A 287 1.17 -9.67 2.41
CA PRO A 287 0.90 -8.82 1.24
C PRO A 287 -0.14 -7.73 1.51
N LEU A 288 -0.88 -7.78 2.63
CA LEU A 288 -2.03 -6.89 2.86
C LEU A 288 -1.62 -5.48 3.28
N PHE A 289 -0.68 -5.34 4.21
CA PHE A 289 -0.32 -4.05 4.84
C PHE A 289 1.09 -3.59 4.47
N LYS A 290 1.68 -4.19 3.43
CA LYS A 290 2.96 -3.78 2.83
C LYS A 290 3.06 -4.36 1.42
N LYS A 291 3.69 -3.62 0.50
CA LYS A 291 3.89 -3.97 -0.92
C LYS A 291 2.59 -4.16 -1.72
N GLY A 292 2.73 -4.28 -3.04
CA GLY A 292 1.69 -4.71 -3.97
C GLY A 292 0.57 -3.69 -4.22
N LEU A 293 -0.32 -3.47 -3.25
CA LEU A 293 -1.57 -2.72 -3.45
C LEU A 293 -1.31 -1.22 -3.63
N VAL A 294 -1.94 -0.64 -4.65
CA VAL A 294 -1.95 0.80 -4.96
C VAL A 294 -3.36 1.26 -5.30
N SER A 295 -3.59 2.57 -5.33
CA SER A 295 -4.89 3.14 -5.73
C SER A 295 -5.22 2.85 -7.20
N GLY A 296 -4.20 2.89 -8.06
CA GLY A 296 -4.30 2.62 -9.48
C GLY A 296 -4.83 3.79 -10.33
N PRO A 297 -4.82 3.65 -11.66
CA PRO A 297 -5.18 4.73 -12.59
C PRO A 297 -6.64 5.18 -12.49
N ALA A 298 -6.86 6.49 -12.65
CA ALA A 298 -8.18 7.06 -12.87
C ALA A 298 -8.70 6.79 -14.29
N ALA A 299 -9.94 7.21 -14.57
CA ALA A 299 -10.49 7.10 -15.92
C ALA A 299 -9.72 8.00 -16.89
N GLY A 300 -9.27 7.43 -18.02
CA GLY A 300 -8.54 8.16 -19.06
C GLY A 300 -7.02 8.28 -18.83
N GLU A 301 -6.49 7.75 -17.73
CA GLU A 301 -5.05 7.69 -17.52
C GLU A 301 -4.44 6.49 -18.23
N GLU A 302 -3.29 6.70 -18.86
CA GLU A 302 -2.51 5.65 -19.52
C GLU A 302 -1.09 5.62 -18.94
N LEU A 303 -0.61 4.41 -18.67
CA LEU A 303 0.76 4.13 -18.30
C LEU A 303 1.59 3.85 -19.57
N TRP A 304 2.68 3.11 -19.46
CA TRP A 304 3.58 2.85 -20.59
C TRP A 304 3.04 1.84 -21.59
N ASP A 305 2.12 0.97 -21.16
CA ASP A 305 1.40 0.03 -22.03
C ASP A 305 -0.01 -0.30 -21.49
N LEU A 306 -0.76 -1.08 -22.26
CA LEU A 306 -2.11 -1.54 -21.91
C LEU A 306 -2.14 -2.37 -20.63
N TRP A 307 -1.17 -3.27 -20.45
CA TRP A 307 -1.11 -4.20 -19.32
C TRP A 307 -0.84 -3.49 -18.01
N SER A 308 0.02 -2.49 -18.02
CA SER A 308 0.33 -1.65 -16.87
C SER A 308 -0.86 -0.76 -16.53
N THR A 309 -1.51 -0.19 -17.54
CA THR A 309 -2.70 0.64 -17.37
C THR A 309 -3.86 -0.15 -16.76
N TYR A 310 -4.15 -1.32 -17.31
CA TYR A 310 -5.25 -2.17 -16.84
C TYR A 310 -4.89 -2.91 -15.56
N GLY A 311 -3.70 -3.52 -15.51
CA GLY A 311 -3.26 -4.39 -14.41
C GLY A 311 -3.00 -3.65 -13.11
N ARG A 312 -2.56 -2.38 -13.16
CA ARG A 312 -2.42 -1.56 -11.93
C ARG A 312 -3.73 -0.97 -11.41
N LYS A 313 -4.83 -1.12 -12.14
CA LYS A 313 -6.15 -0.63 -11.73
C LYS A 313 -6.66 -1.46 -10.56
N SER A 314 -6.76 -0.84 -9.38
CA SER A 314 -7.23 -1.54 -8.18
C SER A 314 -8.66 -2.07 -8.35
N LEU A 315 -8.90 -3.29 -7.88
CA LEU A 315 -10.21 -3.92 -8.00
C LEU A 315 -10.53 -4.77 -6.77
N VAL A 316 -11.65 -4.43 -6.15
CA VAL A 316 -12.28 -5.19 -5.08
C VAL A 316 -13.66 -5.64 -5.54
N LEU A 317 -13.89 -6.96 -5.50
CA LEU A 317 -15.17 -7.59 -5.79
C LEU A 317 -15.78 -8.15 -4.51
N ALA A 318 -17.08 -8.41 -4.54
CA ALA A 318 -17.79 -9.11 -3.47
C ALA A 318 -18.63 -10.26 -4.02
N ARG A 319 -18.87 -11.25 -3.16
CA ARG A 319 -20.00 -12.16 -3.29
C ARG A 319 -21.09 -11.73 -2.32
N TYR A 320 -22.31 -11.65 -2.83
CA TYR A 320 -23.49 -11.42 -2.02
C TYR A 320 -24.24 -12.73 -1.83
N ASP A 321 -24.58 -13.06 -0.59
CA ASP A 321 -25.40 -14.23 -0.23
C ASP A 321 -24.90 -15.55 -0.87
N ASN A 322 -23.57 -15.73 -0.91
CA ASN A 322 -22.86 -16.86 -1.55
C ASN A 322 -23.09 -16.99 -3.06
N GLY A 323 -23.50 -15.91 -3.72
CA GLY A 323 -23.69 -15.82 -5.15
C GLY A 323 -22.39 -15.71 -5.97
N LYS A 324 -22.51 -15.12 -7.15
CA LYS A 324 -21.38 -14.91 -8.07
C LYS A 324 -20.52 -13.74 -7.61
N TRP A 325 -19.30 -13.65 -8.13
CA TRP A 325 -18.45 -12.47 -7.94
C TRP A 325 -19.04 -11.31 -8.72
N GLU A 326 -19.29 -10.21 -8.03
CA GLU A 326 -19.90 -9.01 -8.57
C GLU A 326 -19.10 -7.77 -8.13
N ARG A 327 -19.31 -6.65 -8.84
CA ARG A 327 -18.80 -5.35 -8.38
C ARG A 327 -19.46 -4.97 -7.06
N LEU A 328 -18.73 -4.23 -6.22
CA LEU A 328 -19.33 -3.68 -5.00
C LEU A 328 -20.56 -2.83 -5.34
N ARG A 329 -21.66 -3.08 -4.63
CA ARG A 329 -22.85 -2.23 -4.64
C ARG A 329 -22.55 -0.91 -3.95
N GLU A 330 -23.15 0.16 -4.47
CA GLU A 330 -22.88 1.50 -3.96
C GLU A 330 -23.54 1.74 -2.61
N SER A 331 -22.81 2.38 -1.70
CA SER A 331 -23.32 2.78 -0.38
C SER A 331 -22.54 4.01 0.08
N ALA A 332 -23.23 5.14 0.17
CA ALA A 332 -22.65 6.43 0.55
C ALA A 332 -22.74 6.70 2.06
N GLY A 333 -21.74 7.42 2.56
CA GLY A 333 -21.68 7.85 3.94
C GLY A 333 -21.63 6.70 4.95
N ARG A 334 -22.12 6.97 6.15
CA ARG A 334 -22.25 5.95 7.19
C ARG A 334 -23.56 5.20 7.04
N GLN A 335 -23.47 3.89 6.80
CA GLN A 335 -24.62 2.98 6.70
C GLN A 335 -24.26 1.66 7.36
N ASP A 336 -24.74 1.44 8.59
CA ASP A 336 -24.20 0.37 9.44
C ASP A 336 -24.56 -1.05 8.95
N HIS A 337 -25.47 -1.18 7.99
CA HIS A 337 -26.01 -2.47 7.53
C HIS A 337 -25.98 -2.67 6.01
N SER A 338 -25.47 -1.70 5.24
CA SER A 338 -25.53 -1.73 3.78
C SER A 338 -24.71 -2.87 3.16
N LEU A 339 -23.77 -3.46 3.91
CA LEU A 339 -22.88 -4.52 3.41
C LEU A 339 -23.14 -5.89 4.06
N LYS A 340 -24.22 -6.07 4.83
CA LYS A 340 -24.53 -7.33 5.52
C LYS A 340 -24.65 -8.56 4.59
N GLY A 341 -25.05 -8.36 3.34
CA GLY A 341 -25.14 -9.44 2.36
C GLY A 341 -23.79 -9.92 1.83
N ILE A 342 -22.67 -9.21 2.08
CA ILE A 342 -21.36 -9.64 1.59
C ILE A 342 -20.90 -10.88 2.37
N THR A 343 -20.74 -12.00 1.68
CA THR A 343 -20.21 -13.25 2.26
C THR A 343 -18.72 -13.43 2.00
N GLU A 344 -18.20 -12.87 0.90
CA GLU A 344 -16.77 -12.87 0.59
C GLU A 344 -16.34 -11.58 -0.11
N LEU A 345 -15.10 -11.15 0.13
CA LEU A 345 -14.41 -10.11 -0.63
C LEU A 345 -13.26 -10.72 -1.43
N ARG A 346 -12.95 -10.14 -2.58
CA ARG A 346 -11.75 -10.44 -3.36
C ARG A 346 -11.03 -9.16 -3.73
N ILE A 347 -9.75 -9.10 -3.41
CA ILE A 347 -8.85 -8.01 -3.79
C ILE A 347 -7.91 -8.53 -4.87
N TYR A 348 -7.90 -7.91 -6.04
CA TYR A 348 -6.91 -8.19 -7.07
C TYR A 348 -5.66 -7.36 -6.83
N TYR A 349 -4.49 -7.99 -6.96
CA TYR A 349 -3.23 -7.31 -6.85
C TYR A 349 -2.82 -6.69 -8.18
N PRO A 350 -2.20 -5.50 -8.15
CA PRO A 350 -1.60 -4.89 -9.31
C PRO A 350 -0.61 -5.81 -10.01
N PHE A 351 -0.62 -5.78 -11.34
CA PHE A 351 0.37 -6.42 -12.19
C PHE A 351 0.72 -5.50 -13.37
N THR A 352 1.92 -5.66 -13.95
CA THR A 352 2.33 -4.88 -15.13
C THR A 352 2.63 -5.73 -16.36
N GLU A 353 2.74 -7.05 -16.19
CA GLU A 353 3.04 -7.97 -17.28
C GLU A 353 1.80 -8.67 -17.82
N GLU A 354 1.88 -9.11 -19.07
CA GLU A 354 0.87 -9.96 -19.69
C GLU A 354 0.81 -11.33 -18.99
N MET A 355 -0.34 -11.67 -18.42
CA MET A 355 -0.51 -12.91 -17.63
C MET A 355 -0.39 -14.22 -18.45
N GLN A 356 -0.25 -14.17 -19.78
CA GLN A 356 -0.21 -15.33 -20.67
C GLN A 356 1.04 -15.40 -21.57
N LYS A 357 2.05 -14.56 -21.35
CA LYS A 357 3.18 -14.42 -22.30
C LYS A 357 4.01 -15.71 -22.51
N ASP A 358 3.99 -16.62 -21.54
CA ASP A 358 4.77 -17.88 -21.55
C ASP A 358 3.89 -19.14 -21.35
N ARG A 359 2.70 -19.22 -21.96
CA ARG A 359 1.90 -20.45 -22.03
C ARG A 359 1.92 -21.10 -23.39
#